data_AF-A0A1I6VZQ8-F1
#
_entry.id   AF-A0A1I6VZQ8-F1
#
_cell.length_a   1.000
_cell.length_b   1.000
_cell.length_c   1.000
_cell.angle_alpha   90.00
_cell.angle_beta   90.00
_cell.angle_gamma   90.00
#
_symmetry.space_group_name_H-M   'P 1'
#
loop_
_entity.id
_entity.type
_entity.pdbx_description
1 polymer ?
#
loop_
_entity_poly.entity_id
_entity_poly.type
_entity_poly.pdbx_seq_one_letter_code
_entity_poly.pdbx_strand_id
1 'polypeptide(L)'
;MEQLKQSDHNYEYVCCTVAPFNIPSLKDKFAQGMEVAALKEKYSDRLRYVFVKELQSERQKEWVNIEKLLMSDIAGQQRLLAEGYRGYEMKFCDGEHWVGFGK
;
A
#
# COMPACT_ATOMS: atom_id res chain seq x y z
N MET A 1 -7.42 -9.82 -9.80
CA MET A 1 -8.63 -9.33 -9.09
C MET A 1 -9.90 -9.33 -9.94
N GLU A 2 -9.83 -9.44 -11.26
CA GLU A 2 -11.04 -9.45 -12.12
C GLU A 2 -12.05 -10.54 -11.77
N GLN A 3 -11.62 -11.73 -11.34
CA GLN A 3 -12.52 -12.80 -10.90
C GLN A 3 -13.36 -12.44 -9.66
N LEU A 4 -12.83 -11.59 -8.76
CA LEU A 4 -13.58 -11.13 -7.58
C LEU A 4 -14.67 -10.11 -7.93
N LYS A 5 -14.54 -9.41 -9.07
CA LYS A 5 -15.61 -8.53 -9.58
C LYS A 5 -16.80 -9.32 -10.15
N GLN A 6 -16.61 -10.61 -10.45
CA GLN A 6 -17.60 -11.47 -11.10
C GLN A 6 -18.39 -12.35 -10.11
N SER A 7 -18.04 -12.34 -8.82
CA SER A 7 -18.80 -13.04 -7.78
C SER A 7 -19.97 -12.19 -7.28
N ASP A 8 -21.12 -12.81 -7.01
CA ASP A 8 -22.35 -12.22 -6.41
C ASP A 8 -22.16 -11.68 -4.96
N HIS A 9 -20.93 -11.37 -4.55
CA HIS A 9 -20.62 -10.91 -3.21
C HIS A 9 -20.44 -9.39 -3.18
N ASN A 10 -21.18 -8.73 -2.29
CA ASN A 10 -21.15 -7.29 -2.02
C ASN A 10 -19.89 -6.85 -1.25
N TYR A 11 -18.70 -7.32 -1.63
CA TYR A 11 -17.46 -6.85 -1.00
C TYR A 11 -17.03 -5.53 -1.64
N GLU A 12 -16.91 -4.50 -0.82
CA GLU A 12 -16.44 -3.19 -1.26
C GLU A 12 -14.91 -3.09 -1.27
N TYR A 13 -14.24 -3.81 -0.37
CA TYR A 13 -12.80 -3.76 -0.18
C TYR A 13 -12.16 -5.14 -0.11
N VAL A 14 -10.95 -5.25 -0.66
CA VAL A 14 -10.03 -6.37 -0.42
C VAL A 14 -8.81 -5.87 0.33
N CYS A 15 -8.41 -6.59 1.38
CA CYS A 15 -7.29 -6.22 2.23
C CYS A 15 -6.29 -7.38 2.31
N CYS A 16 -5.00 -7.04 2.39
CA CYS A 16 -3.97 -8.02 2.73
C CYS A 16 -2.83 -7.37 3.52
N THR A 17 -1.99 -8.18 4.16
CA THR A 17 -0.79 -7.68 4.84
C THR A 17 0.48 -8.21 4.19
N VAL A 18 1.48 -7.34 4.03
CA VAL A 18 2.78 -7.71 3.46
C VAL A 18 3.88 -7.21 4.40
N ALA A 19 4.91 -8.04 4.61
CA ALA A 19 6.08 -7.61 5.36
C ALA A 19 6.85 -6.53 4.58
N PRO A 20 7.38 -5.48 5.24
CA PRO A 20 8.37 -4.61 4.63
C PRO A 20 9.51 -5.42 4.00
N PHE A 21 10.08 -4.92 2.91
CA PHE A 21 11.15 -5.56 2.15
C PHE A 21 10.82 -6.94 1.52
N ASN A 22 9.58 -7.42 1.60
CA ASN A 22 9.13 -8.52 0.75
C ASN A 22 8.84 -8.00 -0.68
N ILE A 23 9.91 -7.65 -1.39
CA ILE A 23 9.87 -6.94 -2.68
C ILE A 23 8.96 -7.63 -3.71
N PRO A 24 8.98 -8.96 -3.89
CA PRO A 24 8.09 -9.62 -4.85
C PRO A 24 6.61 -9.41 -4.53
N SER A 25 6.21 -9.58 -3.26
CA SER A 25 4.83 -9.36 -2.84
C SER A 25 4.42 -7.90 -2.95
N LEU A 26 5.30 -6.97 -2.59
CA LEU A 26 5.01 -5.53 -2.70
C LEU A 26 4.79 -5.12 -4.16
N LYS A 27 5.67 -5.55 -5.07
CA LYS A 27 5.51 -5.31 -6.51
C LYS A 27 4.17 -5.85 -7.02
N ASP A 28 3.82 -7.07 -6.64
CA ASP A 28 2.52 -7.67 -6.99
C ASP A 28 1.34 -6.83 -6.48
N LYS A 29 1.36 -6.38 -5.21
CA LYS A 29 0.24 -5.61 -4.65
C LYS A 29 0.10 -4.23 -5.28
N PHE A 30 1.20 -3.51 -5.49
CA PHE A 30 1.17 -2.23 -6.18
C PHE A 30 0.73 -2.39 -7.66
N ALA A 31 1.20 -3.42 -8.36
CA ALA A 31 0.77 -3.69 -9.74
C ALA A 31 -0.73 -4.01 -9.85
N GLN A 32 -1.32 -4.59 -8.80
CA GLN A 32 -2.77 -4.80 -8.70
C GLN A 32 -3.55 -3.55 -8.31
N GLY A 33 -2.89 -2.40 -8.14
CA GLY A 33 -3.50 -1.13 -7.75
C GLY A 33 -3.95 -1.09 -6.29
N MET A 34 -3.31 -1.88 -5.42
CA MET A 34 -3.56 -1.80 -3.99
C MET A 34 -2.73 -0.68 -3.36
N GLU A 35 -3.29 -0.08 -2.31
CA GLU A 35 -2.69 1.04 -1.59
C GLU A 35 -2.32 0.63 -0.17
N VAL A 36 -1.21 1.13 0.35
CA VAL A 36 -0.85 1.01 1.77
C VAL A 36 -1.69 1.98 2.57
N ALA A 37 -2.52 1.45 3.46
CA ALA A 37 -3.36 2.20 4.37
C ALA A 37 -2.80 2.33 5.79
N ALA A 38 -1.90 1.43 6.18
CA ALA A 38 -1.24 1.46 7.48
C ALA A 38 0.08 0.67 7.47
N LEU A 39 0.98 1.02 8.39
CA LEU A 39 2.22 0.28 8.68
C LEU A 39 2.27 0.04 10.19
N LYS A 40 2.02 -1.20 10.63
CA LYS A 40 1.90 -1.51 12.06
C LYS A 40 2.34 -2.93 12.38
N GLU A 41 2.66 -3.15 13.65
CA GLU A 41 2.98 -4.48 14.16
C GLU A 41 1.75 -5.39 14.16
N LYS A 42 1.95 -6.62 13.72
CA LYS A 42 0.97 -7.72 13.75
C LYS A 42 1.72 -9.03 13.96
N TYR A 43 1.03 -10.08 14.42
CA TYR A 43 1.59 -11.42 14.54
C TYR A 43 2.90 -11.46 15.36
N SER A 44 2.83 -10.98 16.61
CA SER A 44 3.96 -10.90 17.55
C SER A 44 5.08 -9.99 17.03
N ASP A 45 4.82 -8.68 17.06
CA ASP A 45 5.81 -7.61 16.79
C ASP A 45 6.39 -7.59 15.37
N ARG A 46 5.75 -8.28 14.43
CA ARG A 46 6.17 -8.25 13.02
C ARG A 46 5.53 -7.08 12.32
N LEU A 47 6.35 -6.16 11.85
CA LEU A 47 5.89 -5.02 11.08
C LEU A 47 5.21 -5.47 9.77
N ARG A 48 4.06 -4.90 9.46
CA ARG A 48 3.26 -5.21 8.27
C ARG A 48 2.69 -3.95 7.65
N TYR A 49 2.85 -3.81 6.34
CA TYR A 49 1.97 -2.98 5.55
C TYR A 49 0.59 -3.61 5.50
N VAL A 50 -0.44 -2.81 5.69
CA VAL A 50 -1.83 -3.16 5.43
C VAL A 50 -2.20 -2.55 4.08
N PHE A 51 -2.34 -3.40 3.08
CA PHE A 51 -2.83 -3.02 1.76
C PHE A 51 -4.36 -3.09 1.72
N VAL A 52 -4.95 -2.15 1.00
CA VAL A 52 -6.38 -2.09 0.69
C VAL A 52 -6.57 -1.83 -0.79
N LYS A 53 -7.63 -2.38 -1.36
CA LYS A 53 -8.14 -1.96 -2.66
C LYS A 53 -9.66 -1.96 -2.61
N GLU A 54 -10.23 -0.89 -3.12
CA GLU A 54 -11.66 -0.78 -3.37
C GLU A 54 -12.01 -1.50 -4.67
N LEU A 55 -12.98 -2.42 -4.63
CA LEU A 55 -13.30 -3.29 -5.77
C LEU A 55 -14.23 -2.63 -6.79
N GLN A 56 -15.06 -1.69 -6.33
CA GLN A 56 -16.09 -1.00 -7.12
C GLN A 56 -15.59 0.31 -7.75
N SER A 57 -14.46 0.83 -7.29
CA SER A 57 -13.90 2.08 -7.79
C SER A 57 -12.93 1.81 -8.94
N GLU A 58 -13.37 2.05 -10.17
CA GLU A 58 -12.51 2.04 -11.36
C GLU A 58 -11.77 3.38 -11.58
N ARG A 59 -11.98 4.33 -10.67
CA ARG A 59 -11.41 5.67 -10.80
C ARG A 59 -9.92 5.62 -10.45
N GLN A 60 -9.07 6.00 -11.40
CA GLN A 60 -7.68 6.30 -11.08
C GLN A 60 -7.67 7.48 -10.09
N LYS A 61 -7.11 7.25 -8.90
CA LYS A 61 -6.92 8.32 -7.92
C LYS A 61 -5.81 9.23 -8.42
N GLU A 62 -6.13 10.51 -8.57
CA GLU A 62 -5.14 11.55 -8.76
C GLU A 62 -4.54 11.88 -7.40
N TRP A 63 -3.27 11.51 -7.21
CA TRP A 63 -2.55 11.80 -5.98
C TRP A 63 -2.14 13.26 -5.92
N VAL A 64 -2.51 13.95 -4.85
CA VAL A 64 -1.99 15.29 -4.53
C VAL A 64 -0.99 15.19 -3.37
N ASN A 65 -0.19 16.24 -3.18
CA ASN A 65 0.81 16.34 -2.11
C ASN A 65 1.71 15.10 -2.03
N ILE A 66 2.43 14.79 -3.12
CA ILE A 66 3.23 13.56 -3.19
C ILE A 66 4.52 13.70 -2.36
N GLU A 67 4.74 12.73 -1.48
CA GLU A 67 5.98 12.57 -0.71
C GLU A 67 6.61 11.21 -1.00
N LYS A 68 7.94 11.13 -0.93
CA LYS A 68 8.68 9.87 -1.08
C LYS A 68 9.54 9.66 0.15
N LEU A 69 9.38 8.52 0.78
CA LEU A 69 10.16 8.13 1.94
C LEU A 69 10.90 6.83 1.67
N LEU A 70 12.06 6.68 2.30
CA LEU A 70 12.74 5.39 2.33
C LEU A 70 11.84 4.35 2.98
N MET A 71 11.85 3.13 2.45
CA MET A 71 11.12 2.00 3.04
C MET A 71 11.62 1.68 4.46
N SER A 72 12.87 2.03 4.77
CA SER A 72 13.47 1.93 6.10
C SER A 72 13.02 3.03 7.07
N ASP A 73 12.48 4.16 6.58
CA ASP A 73 11.93 5.23 7.42
C ASP A 73 10.52 4.85 7.91
N ILE A 74 10.47 3.95 8.88
CA ILE A 74 9.20 3.43 9.42
C ILE A 74 8.39 4.54 10.08
N ALA A 75 9.05 5.41 10.85
CA ALA A 75 8.39 6.47 11.59
C ALA A 75 7.79 7.54 10.66
N GLY A 76 8.53 7.96 9.64
CA GLY A 76 8.04 8.91 8.64
C GLY A 76 6.85 8.34 7.86
N GLN A 77 6.92 7.08 7.45
CA GLN A 77 5.82 6.41 6.77
C GLN A 77 4.57 6.31 7.66
N GLN A 78 4.73 5.92 8.93
CA GLN A 78 3.63 5.87 9.89
C GLN A 78 2.99 7.25 10.10
N ARG A 79 3.81 8.30 10.16
CA ARG A 79 3.33 9.69 10.27
C ARG A 79 2.47 10.08 9.06
N LEU A 80 2.97 9.91 7.83
CA LEU A 80 2.20 10.26 6.63
C LEU A 80 0.89 9.46 6.54
N LEU A 81 0.94 8.16 6.87
CA LEU A 81 -0.26 7.31 6.90
C LEU A 81 -1.29 7.80 7.93
N ALA A 82 -0.86 8.32 9.08
CA ALA A 82 -1.74 8.93 10.08
C ALA A 82 -2.31 10.28 9.64
N GLU A 83 -1.58 11.04 8.81
CA GLU A 83 -2.03 12.31 8.20
C GLU A 83 -3.00 12.13 7.02
N GLY A 84 -3.30 10.87 6.68
CA GLY A 84 -4.27 10.49 5.66
C GLY A 84 -3.67 10.20 4.28
N TYR A 85 -2.35 10.15 4.16
CA TYR A 85 -1.70 9.73 2.93
C TYR A 85 -1.88 8.21 2.72
N ARG A 86 -1.73 7.77 1.48
CA ARG A 86 -1.69 6.36 1.07
C ARG A 86 -0.40 6.07 0.32
N GLY A 87 0.24 4.96 0.66
CA GLY A 87 1.37 4.47 -0.13
C GLY A 87 0.85 3.85 -1.42
N TYR A 88 1.24 4.38 -2.57
CA TYR A 88 0.64 3.98 -3.86
C TYR A 88 1.64 3.38 -4.85
N GLU A 89 2.94 3.56 -4.62
CA GLU A 89 3.98 2.96 -5.44
C GLU A 89 5.23 2.63 -4.61
N MET A 90 6.10 1.79 -5.18
CA MET A 90 7.47 1.62 -4.72
C MET A 90 8.46 1.74 -5.88
N LYS A 91 9.63 2.30 -5.60
CA LYS A 91 10.74 2.43 -6.56
C LYS A 91 12.03 1.95 -5.93
N PHE A 92 12.97 1.52 -6.78
CA PHE A 92 14.32 1.20 -6.38
C PHE A 92 15.25 2.18 -7.08
N CYS A 93 15.91 3.03 -6.30
CA CYS A 93 16.78 4.11 -6.78
C CYS A 93 17.98 4.19 -5.85
N ASP A 94 19.18 4.37 -6.41
CA ASP A 94 20.44 4.54 -5.66
C ASP A 94 20.73 3.43 -4.63
N GLY A 95 20.32 2.20 -4.94
CA GLY A 95 20.53 1.04 -4.06
C GLY A 95 19.50 0.91 -2.94
N GLU A 96 18.50 1.79 -2.87
CA GLU A 96 17.50 1.82 -1.80
C GLU A 96 16.07 1.70 -2.32
N HIS A 97 15.19 1.19 -1.46
CA HIS A 97 13.76 1.10 -1.74
C HIS A 97 13.04 2.33 -1.19
N TRP A 98 12.29 2.99 -2.06
CA TRP A 98 11.48 4.16 -1.74
C TRP A 98 10.00 3.83 -1.92
N VAL A 99 9.16 4.40 -1.07
CA VAL A 99 7.70 4.29 -1.15
C VAL A 99 7.12 5.68 -1.41
N GLY A 100 6.29 5.79 -2.44
CA GLY A 100 5.57 7.01 -2.77
C GLY A 100 4.26 7.08 -2.01
N PHE A 101 4.00 8.22 -1.38
CA PHE A 101 2.80 8.53 -0.62
C PHE A 101 2.07 9.70 -1.26
N GLY A 102 0.76 9.58 -1.43
CA GLY A 102 -0.10 10.64 -1.95
C GLY A 102 -1.37 10.76 -1.12
N LYS A 103 -2.02 11.91 -1.22
CA LYS A 103 -3.30 12.21 -0.55
C LYS A 103 -4.41 12.46 -1.56
#